data_AF-A0A8C2NPJ1-F1
#
_entry.id   AF-A0A8C2NPJ1-F1
#
_cell.length_a   1.000
_cell.length_b   1.000
_cell.length_c   1.000
_cell.angle_alpha   90.00
_cell.angle_beta   90.00
_cell.angle_gamma   90.00
#
_symmetry.space_group_name_H-M   'P 1'
#
loop_
_entity.id
_entity.type
_entity.pdbx_description
1 polymer ?
#
loop_
_entity_poly.entity_id
_entity_poly.type
_entity_poly.pdbx_seq_one_letter_code
_entity_poly.pdbx_strand_id
1 'polypeptide(L)'
;SGAVNKVCKLLETCRDAAERGSWKPWLRSVPTTGCLVLPGAWKGGIQAQKKGLILHRKRDTTPFQIGGVYVVFSLEIKADAHVRGYVGENIKLRCTFKSSSSVTDKLTIDWTYRPPSSSRTESIFHYQSFQYPTTAGTFRDRISWVGDVYKGDASISISNPTMKDNGTFSCAVKNPPDVHHNIPVTELTVTERGFGTMLSSVALLSILVFIPSTVVVILLLVRMGRKSAGLKKRSKSGYKKSSIEVSDELTSVLLKGEFVDITLVRKR
;
A
#
# COMPACT_ATOMS: atom_id res chain seq x y z
N SER A 1 38.29 7.13 43.39
CA SER A 1 37.36 8.14 43.94
C SER A 1 37.76 9.60 43.66
N GLY A 2 39.05 9.94 43.45
CA GLY A 2 39.47 11.35 43.22
C GLY A 2 39.36 11.90 41.78
N ALA A 3 39.16 11.06 40.76
CA ALA A 3 39.12 11.51 39.35
C ALA A 3 37.71 11.97 38.90
N VAL A 4 36.65 11.36 39.46
CA VAL A 4 35.25 11.67 39.12
C VAL A 4 34.87 13.08 39.62
N ASN A 5 35.36 13.47 40.81
CA ASN A 5 35.12 14.81 41.37
C ASN A 5 35.83 15.94 40.60
N LYS A 6 36.89 15.67 39.83
CA LYS A 6 37.53 16.68 38.97
C LYS A 6 36.76 16.90 37.66
N VAL A 7 36.10 15.86 37.13
CA VAL A 7 35.27 15.96 35.92
C VAL A 7 33.97 16.70 36.19
N CYS A 8 33.33 16.47 37.35
CA CYS A 8 32.13 17.21 37.74
C CYS A 8 32.40 18.72 37.93
N LYS A 9 33.56 19.09 38.50
CA LYS A 9 33.93 20.50 38.70
C LYS A 9 34.21 21.26 37.39
N LEU A 10 34.68 20.56 36.36
CA LEU A 10 34.87 21.10 35.00
C LEU A 10 33.54 21.30 34.26
N LEU A 11 32.55 20.44 34.50
CA LEU A 11 31.23 20.52 33.86
C LEU A 11 30.36 21.66 34.42
N GLU A 12 30.52 22.04 35.69
CA GLU A 12 29.83 23.21 36.27
C GLU A 12 30.38 24.54 35.73
N THR A 13 31.71 24.64 35.53
CA THR A 13 32.31 25.88 34.98
C THR A 13 31.94 26.11 33.50
N CYS A 14 31.70 25.05 32.72
CA CYS A 14 31.22 25.18 31.34
C CYS A 14 29.74 25.56 31.23
N ARG A 15 28.92 25.23 32.25
CA ARG A 15 27.50 25.63 32.31
C ARG A 15 27.36 27.13 32.55
N ASP A 16 28.16 27.69 33.47
CA ASP A 16 28.15 29.12 33.82
C ASP A 16 28.83 30.05 32.77
N ALA A 17 29.58 29.47 31.82
CA ALA A 17 30.16 30.18 30.69
C ALA A 17 29.20 30.25 29.48
N ALA A 18 28.26 29.30 29.36
CA ALA A 18 27.27 29.26 28.29
C ALA A 18 26.13 30.28 28.47
N GLU A 19 25.85 30.73 29.69
CA GLU A 19 24.80 31.72 29.98
C GLU A 19 25.22 33.19 29.79
N ARG A 20 26.52 33.48 29.59
CA ARG A 20 27.06 34.86 29.50
C ARG A 20 27.53 35.32 28.11
N GLY A 21 27.17 34.59 27.05
CA GLY A 21 27.12 35.14 25.68
C GLY A 21 28.34 35.93 25.19
N SER A 22 29.56 35.44 25.38
CA SER A 22 30.77 36.08 24.83
C SER A 22 31.77 35.04 24.32
N TRP A 23 31.93 34.97 23.00
CA TRP A 23 32.87 34.07 22.33
C TRP A 23 34.03 34.86 21.70
N LYS A 24 35.25 34.38 22.02
CA LYS A 24 36.61 34.76 21.60
C LYS A 24 37.38 35.55 22.68
N PRO A 25 38.65 35.20 23.00
CA PRO A 25 39.59 34.27 22.34
C PRO A 25 40.34 33.32 23.31
N TRP A 26 40.02 32.02 23.30
CA TRP A 26 40.86 30.95 23.87
C TRP A 26 41.06 29.83 22.85
N LEU A 27 41.83 30.12 21.81
CA LEU A 27 42.40 29.12 20.90
C LEU A 27 43.91 29.30 20.83
N ARG A 28 44.55 29.25 22.00
CA ARG A 28 45.99 29.12 22.08
C ARG A 28 46.32 28.36 23.36
N SER A 29 46.92 27.18 23.18
CA SER A 29 47.49 26.24 24.17
C SER A 29 46.73 24.92 24.38
N VAL A 30 46.87 24.00 23.43
CA VAL A 30 46.85 22.55 23.74
C VAL A 30 48.07 21.92 23.04
N PRO A 31 49.06 21.40 23.79
CA PRO A 31 50.20 20.70 23.21
C PRO A 31 49.83 19.27 22.84
N THR A 32 50.32 18.86 21.67
CA THR A 32 50.37 17.49 21.15
C THR A 32 51.43 16.66 21.86
N THR A 33 51.07 15.65 22.66
CA THR A 33 51.89 14.43 22.84
C THR A 33 51.06 13.30 23.48
N GLY A 34 51.20 12.08 22.96
CA GLY A 34 50.25 10.99 23.14
C GLY A 34 50.45 10.01 24.29
N CYS A 35 49.62 8.96 24.28
CA CYS A 35 49.79 7.64 24.91
C CYS A 35 48.81 6.68 24.21
N LEU A 36 49.30 5.71 23.45
CA LEU A 36 49.53 4.31 23.86
C LEU A 36 48.22 3.57 24.21
N VAL A 37 47.74 2.75 23.26
CA VAL A 37 46.69 1.76 23.48
C VAL A 37 47.29 0.37 23.28
N LEU A 38 47.23 -0.46 24.31
CA LEU A 38 47.44 -1.91 24.26
C LEU A 38 46.09 -2.65 24.43
N PRO A 39 45.99 -3.92 24.01
CA PRO A 39 44.75 -4.53 23.51
C PRO A 39 43.98 -5.31 24.58
N GLY A 40 42.64 -5.29 24.50
CA GLY A 40 41.77 -6.05 25.41
C GLY A 40 40.37 -6.27 24.83
N ALA A 41 40.07 -7.54 24.57
CA ALA A 41 38.93 -8.09 23.85
C ALA A 41 37.51 -7.61 24.25
N TRP A 42 36.69 -7.30 23.24
CA TRP A 42 35.23 -7.40 23.32
C TRP A 42 34.74 -8.38 22.24
N LYS A 43 34.20 -9.52 22.68
CA LYS A 43 33.44 -10.46 21.84
C LYS A 43 32.00 -9.95 21.79
N GLY A 44 31.57 -9.52 20.61
CA GLY A 44 30.18 -9.19 20.31
C GLY A 44 30.01 -9.14 18.80
N GLY A 45 29.52 -10.25 18.22
CA GLY A 45 29.36 -10.39 16.77
C GLY A 45 28.35 -9.40 16.22
N ILE A 46 28.82 -8.52 15.34
CA ILE A 46 27.99 -7.73 14.43
C ILE A 46 28.45 -8.13 13.02
N GLN A 47 27.51 -8.57 12.19
CA GLN A 47 27.78 -8.98 10.82
C GLN A 47 28.57 -7.90 10.07
N ALA A 48 29.75 -8.28 9.59
CA ALA A 48 30.57 -7.45 8.73
C ALA A 48 29.95 -7.38 7.32
N GLN A 49 29.19 -6.33 7.02
CA GLN A 49 28.98 -5.93 5.63
C GLN A 49 30.28 -5.34 5.09
N LYS A 50 30.86 -6.04 4.12
CA LYS A 50 32.07 -5.70 3.38
C LYS A 50 31.83 -4.41 2.57
N LYS A 51 31.96 -3.24 3.21
CA LYS A 51 32.03 -1.95 2.51
C LYS A 51 33.42 -1.80 1.92
N GLY A 52 33.55 -2.12 0.64
CA GLY A 52 34.70 -1.70 -0.16
C GLY A 52 34.85 -0.19 -0.04
N LEU A 53 36.00 0.25 0.46
CA LEU A 53 36.36 1.65 0.56
C LEU A 53 36.64 2.17 -0.85
N ILE A 54 35.60 2.57 -1.59
CA ILE A 54 35.76 3.36 -2.80
C ILE A 54 36.11 4.77 -2.33
N LEU A 55 37.40 5.12 -2.42
CA LEU A 55 37.88 6.49 -2.35
C LEU A 55 37.26 7.27 -3.51
N HIS A 56 36.05 7.81 -3.29
CA HIS A 56 35.47 8.79 -4.19
C HIS A 56 36.33 10.04 -4.11
N ARG A 57 37.09 10.28 -5.18
CA ARG A 57 37.83 11.51 -5.43
C ARG A 57 36.87 12.68 -5.28
N LYS A 58 36.95 13.38 -4.15
CA LYS A 58 36.24 14.62 -3.88
C LYS A 58 36.71 15.62 -4.94
N ARG A 59 35.90 15.80 -5.98
CA ARG A 59 36.10 16.90 -6.92
C ARG A 59 35.57 18.11 -6.16
N ASP A 60 36.46 18.79 -5.43
CA ASP A 60 36.16 20.07 -4.81
C ASP A 60 35.85 21.06 -5.94
N THR A 61 34.59 21.12 -6.33
CA THR A 61 34.08 22.15 -7.24
C THR A 61 33.86 23.40 -6.39
N THR A 62 34.95 24.08 -6.06
CA THR A 62 34.89 25.49 -5.66
C THR A 62 34.15 26.24 -6.77
N PRO A 63 33.17 27.11 -6.46
CA PRO A 63 32.46 27.85 -7.48
C PRO A 63 33.47 28.68 -8.29
N PHE A 64 33.59 28.36 -9.57
CA PHE A 64 34.42 29.09 -10.52
C PHE A 64 33.80 30.47 -10.71
N GLN A 65 34.26 31.47 -9.96
CA GLN A 65 33.90 32.87 -10.17
C GLN A 65 34.71 33.39 -11.36
N ILE A 66 34.16 33.24 -12.57
CA ILE A 66 34.54 34.07 -13.71
C ILE A 66 33.42 35.12 -13.86
N GLY A 67 33.72 36.35 -13.47
CA GLY A 67 33.01 37.57 -13.90
C GLY A 67 31.48 37.54 -13.87
N GLY A 68 30.86 37.63 -12.68
CA GLY A 68 29.48 38.13 -12.53
C GLY A 68 28.35 37.32 -13.19
N VAL A 69 28.64 36.16 -13.79
CA VAL A 69 27.62 35.26 -14.36
C VAL A 69 27.21 34.23 -13.31
N TYR A 70 25.98 34.31 -12.84
CA TYR A 70 25.39 33.27 -12.01
C TYR A 70 24.92 32.13 -12.93
N VAL A 71 25.56 30.96 -12.84
CA VAL A 71 25.05 29.75 -13.48
C VAL A 71 23.77 29.36 -12.76
N VAL A 72 22.63 29.49 -13.44
CA VAL A 72 21.34 29.07 -12.92
C VAL A 72 21.19 27.57 -13.20
N PHE A 73 21.12 26.79 -12.14
CA PHE A 73 20.87 25.36 -12.23
C PHE A 73 19.37 25.12 -12.08
N SER A 74 18.80 24.34 -13.00
CA SER A 74 17.40 23.97 -13.03
C SER A 74 17.14 22.70 -12.23
N LEU A 75 16.01 22.69 -11.51
CA LEU A 75 15.43 21.54 -10.82
C LEU A 75 14.00 21.31 -11.34
N GLU A 76 13.77 20.17 -11.98
CA GLU A 76 12.46 19.73 -12.44
C GLU A 76 11.93 18.64 -11.51
N ILE A 77 10.70 18.79 -11.00
CA ILE A 77 10.06 17.81 -10.11
C ILE A 77 8.76 17.33 -10.77
N LYS A 78 8.55 16.02 -10.80
CA LYS A 78 7.36 15.36 -11.35
C LYS A 78 6.72 14.47 -10.30
N ALA A 79 5.42 14.62 -10.12
CA ALA A 79 4.58 13.73 -9.33
C ALA A 79 3.31 13.39 -10.09
N ASP A 80 2.64 12.32 -9.68
CA ASP A 80 1.34 11.97 -10.23
C ASP A 80 0.30 12.98 -9.72
N ALA A 81 -0.50 13.56 -10.62
CA ALA A 81 -1.47 14.59 -10.24
C ALA A 81 -2.61 14.02 -9.38
N HIS A 82 -3.04 12.79 -9.68
CA HIS A 82 -4.11 12.10 -8.95
C HIS A 82 -3.68 10.66 -8.68
N VAL A 83 -3.84 10.23 -7.43
CA VAL A 83 -3.58 8.85 -7.01
C VAL A 83 -4.84 8.31 -6.38
N ARG A 84 -5.27 7.13 -6.84
CA ARG A 84 -6.39 6.39 -6.25
C ARG A 84 -5.84 5.21 -5.49
N GLY A 85 -6.33 5.00 -4.29
CA GLY A 85 -5.98 3.84 -3.49
C GLY A 85 -7.17 3.25 -2.76
N TYR A 86 -6.90 2.16 -2.05
CA TYR A 86 -7.93 1.41 -1.35
C TYR A 86 -7.64 1.36 0.14
N VAL A 87 -8.71 1.36 0.94
CA VAL A 87 -8.60 1.25 2.39
C VAL A 87 -7.76 0.02 2.77
N GLY A 88 -6.76 0.22 3.63
CA GLY A 88 -5.89 -0.85 4.12
C GLY A 88 -4.73 -1.26 3.19
N GLU A 89 -4.75 -0.87 1.91
CA GLU A 89 -3.69 -1.20 0.96
C GLU A 89 -2.63 -0.11 0.91
N ASN A 90 -1.35 -0.47 1.00
CA ASN A 90 -0.28 0.52 0.95
C ASN A 90 -0.31 1.30 -0.36
N ILE A 91 -0.25 2.63 -0.27
CA ILE A 91 -0.27 3.52 -1.42
C ILE A 91 1.13 4.11 -1.59
N LYS A 92 1.64 4.13 -2.82
CA LYS A 92 2.88 4.84 -3.18
C LYS A 92 2.54 6.20 -3.76
N LEU A 93 3.08 7.26 -3.18
CA LEU A 93 3.05 8.60 -3.75
C LEU A 93 4.35 8.82 -4.51
N ARG A 94 4.25 8.86 -5.84
CA ARG A 94 5.41 8.98 -6.71
C ARG A 94 5.86 10.43 -6.80
N CYS A 95 7.14 10.67 -6.53
CA CYS A 95 7.80 11.94 -6.80
C CYS A 95 9.19 11.67 -7.37
N THR A 96 9.51 12.28 -8.50
CA THR A 96 10.81 12.15 -9.16
C THR A 96 11.35 13.53 -9.49
N PHE A 97 12.66 13.69 -9.45
CA PHE A 97 13.30 14.97 -9.76
C PHE A 97 14.50 14.80 -10.68
N LYS A 98 14.74 15.82 -11.49
CA LYS A 98 15.95 15.97 -12.32
C LYS A 98 16.61 17.28 -11.95
N SER A 99 17.86 17.19 -11.52
CA SER A 99 18.70 18.31 -11.12
C SER A 99 19.88 18.41 -12.09
N SER A 100 20.24 19.64 -12.44
CA SER A 100 21.45 19.92 -13.24
C SER A 100 22.71 19.92 -12.39
N SER A 101 22.58 20.13 -11.07
CA SER A 101 23.64 19.93 -10.09
C SER A 101 23.73 18.46 -9.67
N SER A 102 24.93 18.02 -9.27
CA SER A 102 25.08 16.72 -8.61
C SER A 102 24.27 16.71 -7.31
N VAL A 103 23.68 15.56 -6.98
CA VAL A 103 23.07 15.33 -5.66
C VAL A 103 24.15 15.45 -4.59
N THR A 104 23.94 16.31 -3.59
CA THR A 104 24.86 16.52 -2.46
C THR A 104 24.18 16.24 -1.12
N ASP A 105 24.95 16.16 -0.04
CA ASP A 105 24.44 15.98 1.34
C ASP A 105 23.56 17.16 1.82
N LYS A 106 23.57 18.28 1.08
CA LYS A 106 22.73 19.46 1.33
C LYS A 106 21.35 19.35 0.67
N LEU A 107 21.11 18.30 -0.12
CA LEU A 107 19.81 18.08 -0.74
C LEU A 107 18.77 17.77 0.35
N THR A 108 17.63 18.46 0.28
CA THR A 108 16.49 18.19 1.15
C THR A 108 15.25 17.81 0.35
N ILE A 109 14.43 16.93 0.92
CA ILE A 109 13.12 16.57 0.38
C ILE A 109 12.11 16.73 1.51
N ASP A 110 11.06 17.50 1.24
CA ASP A 110 9.97 17.74 2.17
C ASP A 110 8.67 17.25 1.53
N TRP A 111 7.95 16.39 2.26
CA TRP A 111 6.58 16.04 1.94
C TRP A 111 5.64 16.71 2.93
N THR A 112 4.61 17.32 2.37
CA THR A 112 3.56 17.97 3.15
C THR A 112 2.18 17.49 2.74
N TYR A 113 1.23 17.58 3.67
CA TYR A 113 -0.15 17.17 3.52
C TYR A 113 -1.09 18.33 3.84
N ARG A 114 -2.10 18.53 3.00
CA ARG A 114 -3.20 19.46 3.24
C ARG A 114 -4.53 18.68 3.19
N PRO A 115 -5.28 18.63 4.29
CA PRO A 115 -6.60 17.99 4.28
C PRO A 115 -7.61 18.83 3.46
N PRO A 116 -8.65 18.21 2.88
CA PRO A 116 -9.66 18.91 2.07
C PRO A 116 -10.42 19.99 2.85
N SER A 117 -10.62 19.75 4.16
CA SER A 117 -11.40 20.61 5.05
C SER A 117 -10.64 21.81 5.60
N SER A 118 -9.32 21.90 5.43
CA SER A 118 -8.49 22.98 6.00
C SER A 118 -7.45 23.48 5.02
N SER A 119 -7.15 24.78 5.07
CA SER A 119 -6.05 25.39 4.32
C SER A 119 -4.68 25.18 4.96
N ARG A 120 -4.61 24.63 6.17
CA ARG A 120 -3.35 24.38 6.87
C ARG A 120 -2.62 23.17 6.29
N THR A 121 -1.33 23.33 6.10
CA THR A 121 -0.42 22.30 5.59
C THR A 121 0.41 21.74 6.74
N GLU A 122 0.50 20.41 6.82
CA GLU A 122 1.26 19.66 7.83
C GLU A 122 2.49 19.01 7.17
N SER A 123 3.65 19.05 7.85
CA SER A 123 4.82 18.28 7.40
C SER A 123 4.67 16.82 7.83
N ILE A 124 4.84 15.90 6.88
CA ILE A 124 4.66 14.46 7.13
C ILE A 124 5.96 13.66 6.97
N PHE A 125 6.94 14.20 6.26
CA PHE A 125 8.24 13.56 6.06
C PHE A 125 9.30 14.58 5.62
N HIS A 126 10.51 14.41 6.15
CA HIS A 126 11.69 15.19 5.78
C HIS A 126 12.86 14.25 5.46
N TYR A 127 13.65 14.59 4.46
CA TYR A 127 14.91 13.94 4.16
C TYR A 127 16.05 14.95 4.14
N GLN A 128 17.13 14.64 4.86
CA GLN A 128 18.41 15.33 4.77
C GLN A 128 19.52 14.36 5.14
N SER A 129 20.11 13.72 4.13
CA SER A 129 21.04 12.56 4.26
C SER A 129 20.44 11.31 4.93
N PHE A 130 19.46 11.48 5.81
CA PHE A 130 18.68 10.46 6.49
C PHE A 130 17.18 10.77 6.35
N GLN A 131 16.36 9.73 6.54
CA GLN A 131 14.91 9.81 6.52
C GLN A 131 14.36 10.19 7.90
N TYR A 132 13.48 11.19 7.93
CA TYR A 132 12.79 11.66 9.13
C TYR A 132 11.27 11.66 8.88
N PRO A 133 10.60 10.49 8.97
CA PRO A 133 9.15 10.43 8.94
C PRO A 133 8.54 11.13 10.16
N THR A 134 7.33 11.66 10.02
CA THR A 134 6.65 12.32 11.14
C THR A 134 6.38 11.36 12.30
N THR A 135 6.64 11.83 13.51
CA THR A 135 6.33 11.14 14.77
C THR A 135 5.06 11.69 15.44
N ALA A 136 4.33 12.58 14.76
CA ALA A 136 3.10 13.20 15.26
C ALA A 136 2.07 13.42 14.14
N GLY A 137 0.84 13.76 14.55
CA GLY A 137 -0.25 14.06 13.63
C GLY A 137 -0.88 12.84 12.96
N THR A 138 -1.65 13.10 11.91
CA THR A 138 -2.52 12.11 11.23
C THR A 138 -1.74 10.93 10.66
N PHE A 139 -0.50 11.15 10.22
CA PHE A 139 0.32 10.15 9.53
C PHE A 139 1.42 9.52 10.38
N ARG A 140 1.35 9.70 11.71
CA ARG A 140 2.33 9.11 12.65
C ARG A 140 2.51 7.62 12.39
N ASP A 141 3.77 7.20 12.25
CA ASP A 141 4.18 5.80 12.04
C ASP A 141 3.64 5.13 10.76
N ARG A 142 3.00 5.89 9.85
CA ARG A 142 2.40 5.36 8.62
C ARG A 142 3.13 5.78 7.34
N ILE A 143 4.09 6.69 7.42
CA ILE A 143 4.91 7.11 6.28
C ILE A 143 6.21 6.31 6.25
N SER A 144 6.49 5.71 5.10
CA SER A 144 7.75 5.01 4.83
C SER A 144 8.43 5.58 3.59
N TRP A 145 9.76 5.60 3.60
CA TRP A 145 10.56 6.00 2.46
C TRP A 145 10.72 4.84 1.48
N VAL A 146 10.41 5.09 0.20
CA VAL A 146 10.54 4.08 -0.88
C VAL A 146 11.31 4.62 -2.09
N GLY A 147 11.92 5.79 -1.97
CA GLY A 147 12.69 6.46 -3.00
C GLY A 147 14.18 6.11 -3.01
N ASP A 148 14.88 6.65 -3.99
CA ASP A 148 16.33 6.55 -4.19
C ASP A 148 16.82 7.91 -4.70
N VAL A 149 17.36 8.73 -3.79
CA VAL A 149 17.76 10.11 -4.08
C VAL A 149 18.81 10.17 -5.19
N TYR A 150 19.73 9.19 -5.25
CA TYR A 150 20.78 9.15 -6.26
C TYR A 150 20.26 8.81 -7.65
N LYS A 151 19.04 8.27 -7.75
CA LYS A 151 18.31 8.06 -9.01
C LYS A 151 17.25 9.14 -9.28
N GLY A 152 17.19 10.18 -8.45
CA GLY A 152 16.17 11.22 -8.58
C GLY A 152 14.78 10.74 -8.16
N ASP A 153 14.66 9.75 -7.27
CA ASP A 153 13.37 9.27 -6.76
C ASP A 153 13.17 9.72 -5.30
N ALA A 154 12.12 10.51 -5.10
CA ALA A 154 11.69 11.13 -3.84
C ALA A 154 10.39 10.52 -3.28
N SER A 155 10.01 9.34 -3.74
CA SER A 155 8.72 8.72 -3.42
C SER A 155 8.61 8.23 -1.97
N ILE A 156 7.40 8.37 -1.41
CA ILE A 156 7.01 7.83 -0.11
C ILE A 156 5.86 6.83 -0.25
N SER A 157 5.64 6.01 0.78
CA SER A 157 4.48 5.13 0.86
C SER A 157 3.71 5.35 2.16
N ILE A 158 2.38 5.40 2.04
CA ILE A 158 1.44 5.48 3.14
C ILE A 158 0.93 4.07 3.43
N SER A 159 1.12 3.61 4.66
CA SER A 159 0.62 2.31 5.12
C SER A 159 -0.78 2.40 5.72
N ASN A 160 -1.60 1.38 5.50
CA ASN A 160 -2.98 1.27 6.02
C ASN A 160 -3.77 2.60 5.89
N PRO A 161 -3.97 3.10 4.65
CA PRO A 161 -4.69 4.34 4.41
C PRO A 161 -6.19 4.16 4.67
N THR A 162 -6.83 5.26 5.03
CA THR A 162 -8.27 5.35 5.33
C THR A 162 -8.90 6.48 4.53
N MET A 163 -10.24 6.53 4.47
CA MET A 163 -10.98 7.60 3.78
C MET A 163 -10.70 9.00 4.36
N LYS A 164 -10.23 9.08 5.62
CA LYS A 164 -9.88 10.36 6.28
C LYS A 164 -8.53 10.92 5.82
N ASP A 165 -7.72 10.10 5.16
CA ASP A 165 -6.41 10.47 4.63
C ASP A 165 -6.52 11.11 3.22
N ASN A 166 -7.74 11.20 2.68
CA ASN A 166 -8.01 11.92 1.45
C ASN A 166 -7.56 13.36 1.59
N GLY A 167 -6.88 13.87 0.58
CA GLY A 167 -6.32 15.22 0.62
C GLY A 167 -5.23 15.42 -0.40
N THR A 168 -4.47 16.48 -0.18
CA THR A 168 -3.51 16.99 -1.15
C THR A 168 -2.10 16.87 -0.58
N PHE A 169 -1.21 16.21 -1.30
CA PHE A 169 0.18 15.99 -0.91
C PHE A 169 1.11 16.78 -1.82
N SER A 170 2.15 17.38 -1.26
CA SER A 170 3.12 18.18 -2.03
C SER A 170 4.53 17.70 -1.76
N CYS A 171 5.32 17.52 -2.83
CA CYS A 171 6.71 17.07 -2.78
C CYS A 171 7.64 18.22 -3.17
N ALA A 172 8.34 18.78 -2.19
CA ALA A 172 9.33 19.84 -2.41
C ALA A 172 10.74 19.25 -2.35
N VAL A 173 11.53 19.45 -3.40
CA VAL A 173 12.93 19.05 -3.46
C VAL A 173 13.78 20.31 -3.55
N LYS A 174 14.87 20.36 -2.79
CA LYS A 174 15.85 21.45 -2.83
C LYS A 174 17.24 20.86 -2.97
N ASN A 175 17.96 21.22 -4.03
CA ASN A 175 19.36 20.85 -4.22
C ASN A 175 20.19 22.11 -4.51
N PRO A 176 20.65 22.86 -3.48
CA PRO A 176 21.42 24.09 -3.70
C PRO A 176 22.65 23.84 -4.60
N PRO A 177 22.97 24.73 -5.56
CA PRO A 177 22.43 26.08 -5.78
C PRO A 177 21.13 26.15 -6.60
N ASP A 178 20.50 25.03 -6.92
CA ASP A 178 19.34 25.01 -7.83
C ASP A 178 18.15 25.79 -7.27
N VAL A 179 17.48 26.50 -8.17
CA VAL A 179 16.20 27.17 -7.88
C VAL A 179 15.10 26.40 -8.58
N HIS A 180 14.02 26.12 -7.85
CA HIS A 180 12.81 25.50 -8.42
C HIS A 180 11.66 26.52 -8.38
N HIS A 181 10.78 26.48 -9.39
CA HIS A 181 9.66 27.43 -9.52
C HIS A 181 8.27 26.80 -9.34
N ASN A 182 8.15 25.48 -9.28
CA ASN A 182 6.87 24.81 -9.07
C ASN A 182 6.99 23.57 -8.16
N ILE A 183 6.16 23.48 -7.12
CA ILE A 183 6.05 22.30 -6.24
C ILE A 183 4.90 21.46 -6.78
N PRO A 184 5.13 20.24 -7.32
CA PRO A 184 4.04 19.42 -7.79
C PRO A 184 3.18 18.92 -6.63
N VAL A 185 1.91 18.76 -6.94
CA VAL A 185 0.86 18.43 -5.99
C VAL A 185 0.14 17.17 -6.47
N THR A 186 -0.18 16.29 -5.53
CA THR A 186 -0.88 15.02 -5.74
C THR A 186 -2.17 14.99 -4.93
N GLU A 187 -3.30 14.82 -5.59
CA GLU A 187 -4.58 14.57 -4.94
C GLU A 187 -4.75 13.07 -4.68
N LEU A 188 -4.93 12.70 -3.42
CA LEU A 188 -5.15 11.32 -2.99
C LEU A 188 -6.63 11.07 -2.73
N THR A 189 -7.17 10.05 -3.41
CA THR A 189 -8.53 9.55 -3.19
C THR A 189 -8.48 8.08 -2.79
N VAL A 190 -8.73 7.82 -1.50
CA VAL A 190 -8.92 6.48 -0.95
C VAL A 190 -10.39 6.10 -1.13
N THR A 191 -10.65 4.84 -1.51
CA THR A 191 -12.00 4.27 -1.65
C THR A 191 -12.05 2.87 -1.05
N GLU A 192 -13.22 2.38 -0.67
CA GLU A 192 -13.37 0.98 -0.29
C GLU A 192 -13.39 0.09 -1.55
N ARG A 193 -12.76 -1.09 -1.47
CA ARG A 193 -12.94 -2.13 -2.49
C ARG A 193 -14.39 -2.59 -2.42
N GLY A 194 -15.22 -2.13 -3.36
CA GLY A 194 -16.58 -2.64 -3.50
C GLY A 194 -16.54 -4.12 -3.86
N PHE A 195 -16.83 -5.01 -2.91
CA PHE A 195 -16.96 -6.44 -3.16
C PHE A 195 -17.98 -6.71 -4.30
N GLY A 196 -19.00 -5.85 -4.41
CA GLY A 196 -20.03 -5.93 -5.44
C GLY A 196 -19.55 -5.71 -6.88
N THR A 197 -18.51 -4.92 -7.15
CA THR A 197 -18.09 -4.67 -8.55
C THR A 197 -17.30 -5.84 -9.12
N MET A 198 -16.50 -6.51 -8.29
CA MET A 198 -15.78 -7.74 -8.65
C MET A 198 -16.74 -8.92 -8.78
N LEU A 199 -17.70 -9.05 -7.86
CA LEU A 199 -18.73 -10.07 -8.01
C LEU A 199 -19.62 -9.83 -9.22
N SER A 200 -19.94 -8.57 -9.53
CA SER A 200 -20.79 -8.23 -10.68
C SER A 200 -20.12 -8.60 -12.00
N SER A 201 -18.84 -8.26 -12.19
CA SER A 201 -18.12 -8.64 -13.43
C SER A 201 -17.99 -10.16 -13.58
N VAL A 202 -17.64 -10.87 -12.51
CA VAL A 202 -17.55 -12.35 -12.53
C VAL A 202 -18.91 -12.99 -12.74
N ALA A 203 -19.97 -12.51 -12.08
CA ALA A 203 -21.32 -13.00 -12.27
C ALA A 203 -21.79 -12.79 -13.72
N LEU A 204 -21.56 -11.61 -14.30
CA LEU A 204 -21.90 -11.32 -15.70
C LEU A 204 -21.15 -12.24 -16.67
N LEU A 205 -19.85 -12.44 -16.48
CA LEU A 205 -19.06 -13.37 -17.31
C LEU A 205 -19.53 -14.82 -17.17
N SER A 206 -19.88 -15.24 -15.95
CA SER A 206 -20.42 -16.59 -15.71
C SER A 206 -21.75 -16.78 -16.44
N ILE A 207 -22.68 -15.82 -16.33
CA ILE A 207 -23.98 -15.83 -16.99
C ILE A 207 -23.80 -15.93 -18.51
N LEU A 208 -22.89 -15.15 -19.09
CA LEU A 208 -22.64 -15.13 -20.53
C LEU A 208 -22.10 -16.47 -21.08
N VAL A 209 -21.37 -17.25 -20.28
CA VAL A 209 -20.82 -18.55 -20.70
C VAL A 209 -21.77 -19.71 -20.38
N PHE A 210 -22.34 -19.74 -19.17
CA PHE A 210 -23.18 -20.85 -18.71
C PHE A 210 -24.57 -20.85 -19.34
N ILE A 211 -25.19 -19.69 -19.61
CA ILE A 211 -26.52 -19.62 -20.24
C ILE A 211 -26.53 -20.23 -21.66
N PRO A 212 -25.67 -19.83 -22.62
CA PRO A 212 -25.72 -20.44 -23.95
C PRO A 212 -25.38 -21.93 -23.92
N SER A 213 -24.44 -22.35 -23.07
CA SER A 213 -24.10 -23.76 -22.90
C SER A 213 -25.29 -24.59 -22.40
N THR A 214 -25.99 -24.11 -21.36
CA THR A 214 -27.17 -24.79 -20.83
C THR A 214 -28.32 -24.84 -21.83
N VAL A 215 -28.55 -23.76 -22.59
CA VAL A 215 -29.55 -23.72 -23.67
C VAL A 215 -29.24 -24.77 -24.75
N VAL A 216 -27.99 -24.89 -25.19
CA VAL A 216 -27.59 -25.91 -26.18
C VAL A 216 -27.85 -27.32 -25.66
N VAL A 217 -27.47 -27.62 -24.41
CA VAL A 217 -27.71 -28.93 -23.79
C VAL A 217 -29.21 -29.25 -23.74
N ILE A 218 -30.05 -28.31 -23.30
CA ILE A 218 -31.50 -28.48 -23.25
C ILE A 218 -32.08 -28.74 -24.66
N LEU A 219 -31.63 -27.99 -25.67
CA LEU A 219 -32.07 -28.19 -27.06
C LEU A 219 -31.68 -29.57 -27.60
N LEU A 220 -30.51 -30.09 -27.25
CA LEU A 220 -30.10 -31.45 -27.62
C LEU A 220 -30.96 -32.51 -26.92
N LEU A 221 -31.21 -32.36 -25.62
CA LEU A 221 -32.08 -33.27 -24.85
C LEU A 221 -33.51 -33.32 -25.44
N VAL A 222 -34.09 -32.17 -25.80
CA VAL A 222 -35.43 -32.11 -26.42
C VAL A 222 -35.46 -32.80 -27.80
N ARG A 223 -34.43 -32.59 -28.63
CA ARG A 223 -34.33 -33.25 -29.94
C ARG A 223 -34.21 -34.78 -29.81
N MET A 224 -33.41 -35.26 -28.86
CA MET A 224 -33.29 -36.69 -28.58
C MET A 224 -34.60 -37.26 -28.03
N GLY A 225 -35.29 -36.57 -27.11
CA GLY A 225 -36.58 -37.00 -26.57
C GLY A 225 -37.69 -37.09 -27.61
N ARG A 226 -37.79 -36.11 -28.53
CA ARG A 226 -38.76 -36.13 -29.63
C ARG A 226 -38.49 -37.26 -30.63
N LYS A 227 -37.22 -37.54 -30.93
CA LYS A 227 -36.82 -38.67 -31.81
C LYS A 227 -37.18 -40.03 -31.18
N SER A 228 -36.95 -40.19 -29.88
CA SER A 228 -37.27 -41.40 -29.13
C SER A 228 -38.79 -41.60 -28.94
N ALA A 229 -39.55 -40.52 -28.73
CA ALA A 229 -41.01 -40.57 -28.67
C ALA A 229 -41.66 -40.90 -30.03
N GLY A 230 -41.07 -40.43 -31.14
CA GLY A 230 -41.46 -40.81 -32.49
C GLY A 230 -41.29 -42.30 -32.78
N LEU A 231 -40.23 -42.92 -32.24
CA LEU A 231 -40.00 -44.36 -32.33
C LEU A 231 -40.97 -45.16 -31.45
N LYS A 232 -41.34 -44.65 -30.27
CA LYS A 232 -42.28 -45.32 -29.34
C LYS A 232 -43.73 -45.33 -29.85
N LYS A 233 -44.13 -44.37 -30.68
CA LYS A 233 -45.49 -44.31 -31.28
C LYS A 233 -45.71 -45.36 -32.39
N ARG A 234 -44.64 -45.94 -32.97
CA ARG A 234 -44.73 -47.00 -34.00
C ARG A 234 -44.87 -48.42 -33.42
N SER A 235 -44.71 -48.61 -32.11
CA SER A 235 -44.72 -49.93 -31.45
C SER A 235 -46.03 -50.30 -30.73
N LYS A 236 -47.09 -49.47 -30.78
CA LYS A 236 -48.30 -49.67 -29.96
C LYS A 236 -49.62 -49.69 -30.76
N SER A 237 -49.62 -50.30 -31.94
CA SER A 237 -50.86 -50.65 -32.66
C SER A 237 -50.87 -52.14 -33.00
N GLY A 238 -51.51 -52.97 -32.17
CA GLY A 238 -51.71 -54.38 -32.53
C GLY A 238 -51.90 -55.36 -31.37
N TYR A 239 -52.92 -55.18 -30.53
CA TYR A 239 -53.54 -56.31 -29.82
C TYR A 239 -55.04 -56.05 -29.71
N LYS A 240 -55.82 -56.71 -30.58
CA LYS A 240 -57.27 -56.78 -30.47
C LYS A 240 -57.62 -57.92 -29.50
N LYS A 241 -58.43 -57.64 -28.47
CA LYS A 241 -59.26 -58.65 -27.83
C LYS A 241 -60.68 -58.08 -27.69
N SER A 242 -61.62 -58.84 -28.23
CA SER A 242 -63.00 -58.46 -28.52
C SER A 242 -63.86 -58.28 -27.28
N SER A 243 -64.89 -57.46 -27.47
CA SER A 243 -66.04 -57.23 -26.59
C SER A 243 -66.93 -58.46 -26.45
N ILE A 244 -67.50 -58.67 -25.26
CA ILE A 244 -68.83 -59.23 -25.04
C ILE A 244 -69.49 -58.37 -23.95
N GLU A 245 -70.62 -57.77 -24.28
CA GLU A 245 -71.57 -57.12 -23.37
C GLU A 245 -72.18 -58.16 -22.43
N VAL A 246 -72.52 -57.76 -21.20
CA VAL A 246 -73.87 -58.00 -20.65
C VAL A 246 -74.18 -56.83 -19.70
N SER A 247 -75.26 -56.12 -20.00
CA SER A 247 -75.95 -55.20 -19.08
C SER A 247 -76.29 -55.89 -17.77
N ASP A 248 -76.24 -55.18 -16.64
CA ASP A 248 -77.49 -54.85 -15.96
C ASP A 248 -77.23 -53.96 -14.74
N GLU A 249 -78.16 -53.02 -14.63
CA GLU A 249 -78.37 -52.07 -13.57
C GLU A 249 -78.64 -52.77 -12.23
N LEU A 250 -78.46 -52.02 -11.13
CA LEU A 250 -79.04 -52.25 -9.81
C LEU A 250 -78.36 -53.31 -8.92
N THR A 251 -77.43 -52.86 -8.07
CA THR A 251 -77.57 -53.11 -6.62
C THR A 251 -76.79 -52.07 -5.83
N SER A 252 -77.48 -50.98 -5.49
CA SER A 252 -77.25 -50.32 -4.22
C SER A 252 -77.51 -51.35 -3.10
N VAL A 253 -76.78 -51.17 -1.99
CA VAL A 253 -77.08 -51.76 -0.66
C VAL A 253 -76.45 -53.14 -0.37
N LEU A 254 -75.64 -53.16 0.71
CA LEU A 254 -75.13 -54.32 1.48
C LEU A 254 -74.05 -55.14 0.77
N LEU A 255 -72.81 -55.20 1.28
CA LEU A 255 -72.43 -55.81 2.56
C LEU A 255 -71.36 -54.94 3.27
N LYS A 256 -71.58 -54.51 4.53
CA LYS A 256 -71.07 -55.18 5.75
C LYS A 256 -69.59 -55.59 5.58
N GLY A 257 -68.62 -54.92 6.18
CA GLY A 257 -68.42 -54.77 7.62
C GLY A 257 -67.00 -55.29 7.96
N GLU A 258 -66.45 -54.79 9.07
CA GLU A 258 -65.13 -55.05 9.70
C GLU A 258 -63.91 -54.29 9.13
N PHE A 259 -63.38 -53.29 9.87
CA PHE A 259 -62.38 -53.39 10.97
C PHE A 259 -61.09 -54.08 10.49
N VAL A 260 -59.88 -53.50 10.61
CA VAL A 260 -59.22 -53.06 11.84
C VAL A 260 -58.18 -51.95 11.53
N ASP A 261 -58.22 -50.89 12.34
CA ASP A 261 -57.19 -49.87 12.52
C ASP A 261 -56.14 -50.40 13.52
N ILE A 262 -54.85 -50.36 13.18
CA ILE A 262 -53.76 -50.58 14.14
C ILE A 262 -52.89 -49.32 14.15
N THR A 263 -53.32 -48.36 14.94
CA THR A 263 -52.50 -47.29 15.48
C THR A 263 -52.07 -47.66 16.90
N LEU A 264 -50.79 -47.95 17.14
CA LEU A 264 -50.08 -47.97 18.44
C LEU A 264 -48.63 -48.40 18.13
N VAL A 265 -47.54 -47.75 18.56
CA VAL A 265 -47.23 -47.27 19.91
C VAL A 265 -46.19 -46.14 19.88
N ARG A 266 -46.54 -45.09 20.60
CA ARG A 266 -45.79 -43.97 21.19
C ARG A 266 -44.67 -44.40 22.15
N LYS A 267 -43.49 -43.76 22.07
CA LYS A 267 -42.57 -43.35 23.19
C LYS A 267 -41.19 -43.04 22.58
N ARG A 268 -40.43 -42.04 22.99
CA ARG A 268 -40.55 -40.97 23.98
C ARG A 268 -39.49 -39.95 23.60
#